data_AF-A0A537JFE8-F1
#
_entry.id   AF-A0A537JFE8-F1
#
_cell.length_a   1.000
_cell.length_b   1.000
_cell.length_c   1.000
_cell.angle_alpha   90.00
_cell.angle_beta   90.00
_cell.angle_gamma   90.00
#
_symmetry.space_group_name_H-M   'P 1'
#
loop_
_entity.id
_entity.type
_entity.pdbx_description
1 polymer ?
#
loop_
_entity_poly.entity_id
_entity_poly.type
_entity_poly.pdbx_seq_one_letter_code
_entity_poly.pdbx_strand_id
1 'polypeptide(L)'
;MKENVGNDIANSLDDPFKDTPDYICAWIFAECDTAERVGKAKMAYKGKTYSHALKMRAAISFHYNGLGKGATSWHMGRFGDWEGNPSLSNAVSRYMISLQKRKVISWKFNNIVPNDL
;
A
#
# COMPACT_ATOMS: atom_id res chain seq x y z
N MET A 1 23.70 17.59 -5.38
CA MET A 1 23.13 16.28 -5.03
C MET A 1 22.70 16.41 -3.57
N LYS A 2 21.40 16.42 -3.28
CA LYS A 2 20.94 16.54 -1.88
C LYS A 2 21.03 15.14 -1.27
N GLU A 3 21.98 14.93 -0.37
CA GLU A 3 22.02 13.73 0.46
C GLU A 3 20.74 13.70 1.29
N ASN A 4 19.90 12.68 1.06
CA ASN A 4 18.72 12.46 1.87
C ASN A 4 19.20 11.92 3.23
N VAL A 5 19.12 12.78 4.24
CA VAL A 5 19.44 12.52 5.64
C VAL A 5 18.33 11.67 6.28
N GLY A 6 18.13 10.45 5.79
CA GLY A 6 17.29 9.44 6.41
C GLY A 6 18.18 8.32 6.93
N ASN A 7 18.14 8.06 8.23
CA ASN A 7 18.86 6.99 8.92
C ASN A 7 18.92 5.69 8.09
N ASP A 8 20.06 4.99 8.15
CA ASP A 8 20.33 3.58 7.78
C ASP A 8 19.15 2.67 7.38
N ILE A 9 18.03 2.68 8.12
CA ILE A 9 16.79 1.93 7.82
C ILE A 9 16.10 2.42 6.53
N ALA A 10 16.08 3.72 6.24
CA ALA A 10 15.49 4.26 5.01
C ALA A 10 16.24 3.78 3.77
N ASN A 11 17.57 3.69 3.85
CA ASN A 11 18.41 3.17 2.76
C ASN A 11 18.19 1.67 2.53
N SER A 12 17.69 0.91 3.51
CA SER A 12 17.33 -0.50 3.32
C SER A 12 16.14 -0.69 2.37
N LEU A 13 15.38 0.38 2.07
CA LEU A 13 14.29 0.36 1.10
C LEU A 13 14.76 0.72 -0.31
N ASP A 14 15.99 1.20 -0.49
CA ASP A 14 16.49 1.60 -1.80
C ASP A 14 16.66 0.41 -2.75
N ASP A 15 16.87 -0.78 -2.19
CA ASP A 15 16.97 -2.04 -2.91
C ASP A 15 15.77 -2.97 -2.64
N PRO A 16 14.65 -2.78 -3.37
CA PRO A 16 13.46 -3.60 -3.20
C PRO A 16 13.67 -5.02 -3.71
N PHE A 17 13.44 -6.00 -2.85
CA PHE A 17 13.39 -7.43 -3.23
C PHE A 17 12.02 -7.79 -3.84
N LYS A 18 11.92 -8.98 -4.43
CA LYS A 18 10.75 -9.44 -5.20
C LYS A 18 9.38 -9.25 -4.51
N ASP A 19 9.33 -9.47 -3.20
CA ASP A 19 8.11 -9.46 -2.37
C ASP A 19 7.77 -8.06 -1.82
N THR A 20 8.55 -7.02 -2.15
CA THR A 20 8.28 -5.63 -1.71
C THR A 20 6.83 -5.18 -1.96
N PRO A 21 6.19 -5.48 -3.11
CA PRO A 21 4.77 -5.23 -3.33
C PRO A 21 3.83 -5.80 -2.25
N ASP A 22 4.13 -6.98 -1.71
CA ASP A 22 3.29 -7.65 -0.72
C ASP A 22 3.43 -6.97 0.64
N TYR A 23 4.64 -6.54 1.00
CA TYR A 23 4.86 -5.73 2.20
C TYR A 23 4.17 -4.36 2.11
N ILE A 24 4.13 -3.74 0.94
CA ILE A 24 3.34 -2.52 0.70
C ILE A 24 1.85 -2.80 0.94
N CYS A 25 1.32 -3.90 0.39
CA CYS A 25 -0.06 -4.30 0.60
C CYS A 25 -0.35 -4.55 2.09
N ALA A 26 0.54 -5.25 2.80
CA ALA A 26 0.40 -5.54 4.23
C ALA A 26 0.43 -4.27 5.09
N TRP A 27 1.28 -3.29 4.75
CA TRP A 27 1.33 -2.01 5.45
C TRP A 27 0.04 -1.20 5.24
N ILE A 28 -0.45 -1.10 4.00
CA ILE A 28 -1.73 -0.45 3.72
C ILE A 28 -2.88 -1.22 4.40
N PHE A 29 -2.84 -2.55 4.43
CA PHE A 29 -3.84 -3.37 5.12
C PHE A 29 -3.92 -3.05 6.61
N ALA A 30 -2.77 -3.04 7.31
CA ALA A 30 -2.73 -2.74 8.74
C ALA A 30 -3.24 -1.33 9.06
N GLU A 31 -2.97 -0.36 8.21
CA GLU A 31 -3.38 1.04 8.45
C GLU A 31 -4.80 1.35 8.00
N CYS A 32 -5.23 0.79 6.88
CA CYS A 32 -6.38 1.25 6.13
C CYS A 32 -7.47 0.19 5.92
N ASP A 33 -7.27 -1.10 6.12
CA ASP A 33 -8.37 -2.05 5.88
C ASP A 33 -9.46 -1.95 6.97
N THR A 34 -10.58 -2.62 6.74
CA THR A 34 -11.67 -2.80 7.71
C THR A 34 -11.76 -4.27 8.07
N ALA A 35 -12.00 -4.63 9.33
CA ALA A 35 -12.22 -6.03 9.68
C ALA A 35 -13.40 -6.57 8.88
N GLU A 36 -13.19 -7.73 8.25
CA GLU A 36 -14.13 -8.80 8.48
C GLU A 36 -13.89 -9.33 9.90
N ARG A 37 -14.95 -9.39 10.70
CA ARG A 37 -14.91 -10.02 12.03
C ARG A 37 -14.66 -11.52 11.83
N VAL A 38 -13.41 -11.96 11.77
CA VAL A 38 -13.07 -13.38 11.77
C VAL A 38 -12.98 -13.84 13.23
N GLY A 39 -14.12 -14.24 13.79
CA GLY A 39 -14.22 -14.71 15.18
C GLY A 39 -14.05 -13.61 16.24
N LYS A 40 -13.49 -13.97 17.41
CA LYS A 40 -13.29 -13.06 18.57
C LYS A 40 -12.01 -12.22 18.50
N ALA A 41 -11.13 -12.46 17.52
CA ALA A 41 -9.87 -11.74 17.40
C ALA A 41 -10.07 -10.43 16.64
N LYS A 42 -9.99 -9.30 17.35
CA LYS A 42 -9.93 -7.98 16.72
C LYS A 42 -8.50 -7.78 16.21
N MET A 43 -8.27 -8.03 14.92
CA MET A 43 -7.01 -7.63 14.28
C MET A 43 -6.81 -6.12 14.50
N ALA A 44 -5.59 -5.72 14.88
CA ALA A 44 -5.26 -4.36 15.28
C ALA A 44 -5.04 -3.44 14.06
N TYR A 45 -6.04 -3.31 13.18
CA TYR A 45 -5.99 -2.35 12.08
C TYR A 45 -6.56 -0.98 12.51
N LYS A 46 -6.04 0.10 11.94
CA LYS A 46 -6.42 1.48 12.33
C LYS A 46 -7.64 2.03 11.60
N GLY A 47 -8.10 1.36 10.55
CA GLY A 47 -9.36 1.68 9.87
C GLY A 47 -9.34 2.97 9.05
N LYS A 48 -8.16 3.49 8.68
CA LYS A 48 -8.04 4.77 7.97
C LYS A 48 -8.72 4.77 6.60
N THR A 49 -8.94 5.97 6.04
CA THR A 49 -9.68 6.16 4.80
C THR A 49 -8.90 5.69 3.56
N TYR A 50 -9.61 5.45 2.45
CA TYR A 50 -8.98 5.16 1.16
C TYR A 50 -8.05 6.30 0.70
N SER A 51 -8.40 7.57 0.98
CA SER A 51 -7.53 8.71 0.71
C SER A 51 -6.21 8.65 1.47
N HIS A 52 -6.19 8.06 2.68
CA HIS A 52 -4.95 7.81 3.41
C HIS A 52 -4.10 6.73 2.72
N ALA A 53 -4.72 5.64 2.25
CA ALA A 53 -4.05 4.60 1.48
C ALA A 53 -3.42 5.16 0.18
N LEU A 54 -4.10 6.07 -0.52
CA LEU A 54 -3.55 6.76 -1.69
C LEU A 54 -2.28 7.55 -1.35
N LYS A 55 -2.26 8.24 -0.22
CA LYS A 55 -1.06 8.97 0.24
C LYS A 55 0.09 8.02 0.57
N MET A 56 -0.19 6.90 1.23
CA MET A 56 0.82 5.86 1.51
C MET A 56 1.43 5.33 0.22
N ARG A 57 0.60 4.94 -0.76
CA ARG A 57 1.05 4.49 -2.08
C ARG A 57 1.86 5.56 -2.81
N ALA A 58 1.39 6.82 -2.78
CA ALA A 58 2.07 7.93 -3.43
C ALA A 58 3.45 8.22 -2.82
N ALA A 59 3.59 8.13 -1.49
CA ALA A 59 4.86 8.31 -0.81
C ALA A 59 5.89 7.25 -1.26
N ILE A 60 5.47 5.99 -1.34
CA ILE A 60 6.33 4.91 -1.84
C ILE A 60 6.68 5.13 -3.31
N SER A 61 5.68 5.48 -4.14
CA SER A 61 5.89 5.76 -5.56
C SER A 61 6.91 6.88 -5.76
N PHE A 62 6.81 7.95 -4.97
CA PHE A 62 7.71 9.10 -5.03
C PHE A 62 9.14 8.73 -4.63
N HIS A 63 9.31 7.97 -3.55
CA HIS A 63 10.61 7.48 -3.10
C HIS A 63 11.32 6.69 -4.21
N TYR A 64 10.68 5.66 -4.78
CA TYR A 64 11.29 4.86 -5.84
C TYR A 64 11.47 5.61 -7.16
N ASN A 65 10.65 6.63 -7.43
CA ASN A 65 10.89 7.51 -8.57
C ASN A 65 12.19 8.32 -8.39
N GLY A 66 12.49 8.78 -7.17
CA GLY A 66 13.74 9.45 -6.83
C GLY A 66 14.99 8.58 -7.02
N LEU A 67 14.85 7.26 -6.92
CA LEU A 67 15.91 6.28 -7.16
C LEU A 67 16.06 5.87 -8.63
N GLY A 68 15.37 6.54 -9.56
CA GLY A 68 15.40 6.19 -10.98
C GLY A 68 14.63 4.93 -11.35
N LYS A 69 13.92 4.30 -10.39
CA LYS A 69 13.03 3.16 -10.64
C LYS A 69 11.66 3.57 -11.24
N GLY A 70 11.47 4.88 -11.41
CA GLY A 70 10.59 5.50 -12.41
C GLY A 70 9.09 5.21 -12.28
N ALA A 71 8.41 5.38 -13.43
CA ALA A 71 6.98 5.10 -13.64
C ALA A 71 6.72 3.70 -14.23
N THR A 72 7.77 2.88 -14.36
CA THR A 72 7.66 1.52 -14.91
C THR A 72 7.01 0.61 -13.88
N SER A 73 6.09 -0.25 -14.33
CA SER A 73 5.52 -1.28 -13.47
C SER A 73 6.61 -2.20 -12.92
N TRP A 74 6.45 -2.64 -11.68
CA TRP A 74 7.28 -3.69 -11.08
C TRP A 74 7.23 -4.97 -11.93
N HIS A 75 8.39 -5.50 -12.33
CA HIS A 75 8.50 -6.70 -13.16
C HIS A 75 9.85 -7.39 -12.98
N MET A 76 9.95 -8.65 -13.40
CA MET A 76 11.21 -9.37 -13.48
C MET A 76 11.93 -8.97 -14.78
N GLY A 77 13.14 -8.43 -14.65
CA GLY A 77 14.03 -8.06 -15.73
C GLY A 77 14.66 -9.28 -16.41
N ARG A 78 15.44 -9.02 -17.46
CA ARG A 78 16.05 -10.06 -18.31
C ARG A 78 17.01 -10.98 -17.54
N PHE A 79 17.69 -10.45 -16.53
CA PHE A 79 18.71 -11.16 -15.76
C PHE A 79 18.17 -11.81 -14.48
N GLY A 80 16.85 -11.77 -14.26
CA GLY A 80 16.19 -12.31 -13.06
C GLY A 80 16.07 -11.30 -11.92
N ASP A 81 16.70 -10.12 -12.05
CA ASP A 81 16.53 -9.01 -11.11
C ASP A 81 15.13 -8.40 -11.21
N TRP A 82 14.64 -7.84 -10.11
CA TRP A 82 13.35 -7.16 -10.10
C TRP A 82 13.53 -5.66 -10.31
N GLU A 83 12.79 -5.12 -11.27
CA GLU A 83 12.94 -3.77 -11.77
C GLU A 83 11.62 -2.99 -11.78
N GLY A 84 11.72 -1.66 -11.83
CA GLY A 84 10.58 -0.74 -11.83
C GLY A 84 10.15 -0.33 -10.42
N ASN A 85 8.94 0.23 -10.31
CA ASN A 85 8.43 0.78 -9.06
C ASN A 85 7.48 -0.23 -8.37
N PRO A 86 7.84 -0.76 -7.18
CA PRO A 86 7.01 -1.71 -6.45
C PRO A 86 5.57 -1.23 -6.18
N SER A 87 5.36 0.09 -6.01
CA SER A 87 4.04 0.68 -5.78
C SER A 87 3.13 0.66 -7.03
N LEU A 88 3.72 0.46 -8.20
CA LEU A 88 3.04 0.35 -9.49
C LEU A 88 2.82 -1.11 -9.91
N SER A 89 3.20 -2.08 -9.08
CA SER A 89 2.94 -3.49 -9.33
C SER A 89 1.44 -3.81 -9.52
N ASN A 90 1.18 -4.91 -10.23
CA ASN A 90 -0.17 -5.46 -10.37
C ASN A 90 -0.78 -5.82 -9.00
N ALA A 91 0.02 -6.38 -8.09
CA ALA A 91 -0.43 -6.75 -6.74
C ALA A 91 -0.96 -5.52 -5.97
N VAL A 92 -0.17 -4.45 -5.88
CA VAL A 92 -0.57 -3.21 -5.20
C VAL A 92 -1.79 -2.58 -5.88
N SER A 93 -1.82 -2.54 -7.22
CA SER A 93 -2.93 -1.96 -7.97
C SER A 93 -4.25 -2.72 -7.73
N ARG A 94 -4.22 -4.06 -7.79
CA ARG A 94 -5.39 -4.90 -7.49
C ARG A 94 -5.85 -4.75 -6.05
N TYR A 95 -4.92 -4.70 -5.11
CA TYR A 95 -5.25 -4.48 -3.70
C TYR A 95 -5.93 -3.13 -3.49
N MET A 96 -5.41 -2.04 -4.08
CA MET A 96 -6.01 -0.71 -3.97
C MET A 96 -7.43 -0.65 -4.55
N ILE A 97 -7.67 -1.26 -5.71
CA ILE A 97 -9.02 -1.36 -6.30
C ILE A 97 -9.97 -2.10 -5.34
N SER A 98 -9.51 -3.22 -4.77
CA SER A 98 -10.28 -4.02 -3.83
C SER A 98 -10.61 -3.25 -2.55
N LEU A 99 -9.62 -2.54 -1.98
CA LEU A 99 -9.77 -1.68 -0.81
C LEU A 99 -10.77 -0.54 -1.08
N GLN A 100 -10.70 0.11 -2.24
CA GLN A 100 -11.63 1.17 -2.61
C GLN A 100 -13.08 0.66 -2.59
N LYS A 101 -13.33 -0.52 -3.18
CA LYS A 101 -14.66 -1.15 -3.19
C LYS A 101 -15.16 -1.40 -1.77
N ARG A 102 -14.33 -2.01 -0.90
CA ARG A 102 -14.70 -2.25 0.51
C ARG A 102 -15.03 -0.96 1.26
N LYS A 103 -14.26 0.11 1.06
CA LYS A 103 -14.48 1.41 1.72
C LYS A 103 -15.75 2.10 1.25
N VAL A 104 -16.05 2.05 -0.04
CA VAL A 104 -17.31 2.58 -0.59
C VAL A 104 -18.51 1.82 -0.04
N ILE A 105 -18.44 0.49 0.03
CA ILE A 105 -19.50 -0.36 0.57
C ILE A 105 -19.72 -0.05 2.06
N SER A 106 -18.66 -0.04 2.87
CA SER A 106 -18.74 0.27 4.30
C SER A 106 -19.30 1.68 4.55
N TRP A 107 -18.90 2.67 3.75
CA TRP A 107 -19.46 4.02 3.85
C TRP A 107 -20.97 4.01 3.56
N LYS A 108 -21.42 3.34 2.50
CA LYS A 108 -22.86 3.24 2.17
C LYS A 108 -23.65 2.61 3.32
N PHE A 109 -23.17 1.52 3.91
CA PHE A 109 -23.85 0.89 5.04
C PHE A 109 -23.99 1.85 6.24
N ASN A 110 -22.92 2.56 6.62
CA ASN A 110 -22.95 3.46 7.77
C ASN A 110 -23.76 4.77 7.55
N ASN A 111 -24.09 5.14 6.31
CA ASN A 111 -24.78 6.39 6.00
C ASN A 111 -26.20 6.21 5.45
N ILE A 112 -26.61 4.97 5.14
CA ILE A 112 -27.95 4.66 4.63
C ILE A 112 -28.79 3.92 5.69
N VAL A 113 -28.14 3.18 6.59
CA VAL A 113 -28.81 2.57 7.75
C VAL A 113 -28.63 3.54 8.92
N PRO A 114 -29.71 4.12 9.48
CA PRO A 114 -29.60 4.91 10.70
C PRO A 114 -28.92 4.09 11.79
N ASN A 115 -28.03 4.72 12.56
CA ASN A 115 -27.45 4.11 13.76
C ASN A 115 -28.53 3.99 14.84
N ASP A 116 -29.49 3.09 14.64
CA ASP A 116 -30.50 2.72 15.62
C ASP A 116 -30.12 1.38 16.24
N LEU A 117 -29.13 1.42 17.14
CA LEU A 117 -28.92 0.48 18.26
C LEU A 117 -28.11 1.18 19.37
#